data_AF-A0AAF5Q5A0-F1
#
_entry.id   AF-A0AAF5Q5A0-F1
#
_cell.length_a   1.000
_cell.length_b   1.000
_cell.length_c   1.000
_cell.angle_alpha   90.00
_cell.angle_beta   90.00
_cell.angle_gamma   90.00
#
_symmetry.space_group_name_H-M   'P 1'
#
loop_
_entity.id
_entity.type
_entity.pdbx_description
1 polymer ?
#
loop_
_entity_poly.entity_id
_entity_poly.type
_entity_poly.pdbx_seq_one_letter_code
_entity_poly.pdbx_strand_id
1 'polypeptide(L)'
;MDKKRKEPCDDTIEPTNEIENIDINSSLHSTHSDEIKPKRVTFETDVLKTDLETKYLCLFPEEFFAFWKHVQKLAGKDGDPCGVYGDLKCLRLCGVFDYLAGHFKDVDTEKYLLHDRFATDLPEMQTLAVYDDGRYVYWRDEPNTKKPLIVHVDNAEHYPKCVIVGAVDPFYMIAHLVGKTLRVEYRNFFSKDWIEGYKMFTANVKTIAKSRKNETVGLPFHGMGIYVKVVNDIGYRPLKEKTGELKNIINLVATTDNEDIKQKKMEKITEIVSCIQFANDEKDFGMGLEFGHDIFWSNHNFFDKMAGKILTMAYKLLDREAFARILEVHMPIRRNISTDL
;
A
#
# COMPACT_ATOMS: atom_id res chain seq x y z
N MET A 1 -54.71 20.86 44.35
CA MET A 1 -54.81 21.70 45.56
C MET A 1 -53.85 21.11 46.58
N ASP A 2 -52.68 21.73 46.73
CA ASP A 2 -52.29 22.48 47.95
C ASP A 2 -52.04 21.54 49.15
N LYS A 3 -50.97 21.59 49.94
CA LYS A 3 -49.85 22.53 50.10
C LYS A 3 -48.87 21.86 51.09
N LYS A 4 -47.57 22.07 50.87
CA LYS A 4 -46.48 22.36 51.83
C LYS A 4 -46.77 22.16 53.34
N ARG A 5 -45.80 21.64 54.12
CA ARG A 5 -44.69 22.40 54.77
C ARG A 5 -44.11 21.71 56.04
N LYS A 6 -42.79 21.91 56.24
CA LYS A 6 -42.01 22.15 57.48
C LYS A 6 -41.07 21.06 58.06
N GLU A 7 -39.78 21.47 58.06
CA GLU A 7 -38.53 21.11 58.77
C GLU A 7 -38.64 21.14 60.33
N PRO A 8 -37.59 20.99 61.21
CA PRO A 8 -36.11 21.12 61.02
C PRO A 8 -35.15 20.30 61.95
N CYS A 9 -33.84 20.65 61.88
CA CYS A 9 -32.71 20.63 62.85
C CYS A 9 -31.48 19.94 62.21
N ASP A 10 -30.45 20.62 61.69
CA ASP A 10 -29.53 21.66 62.23
C ASP A 10 -28.60 21.11 63.31
N ASP A 11 -27.32 20.93 62.95
CA ASP A 11 -26.22 21.47 63.75
C ASP A 11 -25.01 21.76 62.87
N THR A 12 -24.55 22.99 63.06
CA THR A 12 -23.61 23.80 62.29
C THR A 12 -22.21 23.70 62.89
N ILE A 13 -21.14 23.59 62.10
CA ILE A 13 -19.86 24.27 62.38
C ILE A 13 -19.22 24.74 61.06
N GLU A 14 -19.22 26.06 60.89
CA GLU A 14 -18.38 26.90 60.00
C GLU A 14 -17.38 27.65 60.93
N PRO A 15 -16.45 28.54 60.49
CA PRO A 15 -15.98 28.89 59.14
C PRO A 15 -14.45 29.13 59.05
N THR A 16 -13.92 29.45 57.87
CA THR A 16 -13.39 30.82 57.59
C THR A 16 -13.07 31.01 56.10
N ASN A 17 -13.55 32.14 55.61
CA ASN A 17 -13.52 32.66 54.24
C ASN A 17 -12.14 33.16 53.82
N GLU A 18 -11.88 33.18 52.51
CA GLU A 18 -11.72 34.46 51.80
C GLU A 18 -11.94 34.27 50.29
N ILE A 19 -12.78 35.15 49.74
CA ILE A 19 -13.18 35.27 48.34
C ILE A 19 -12.46 36.50 47.80
N GLU A 20 -11.79 36.39 46.66
CA GLU A 20 -11.74 37.50 45.69
C GLU A 20 -11.94 36.98 44.26
N ASN A 21 -13.07 37.39 43.67
CA ASN A 21 -13.37 37.30 42.25
C ASN A 21 -12.57 38.36 41.49
N ILE A 22 -11.88 38.00 40.40
CA ILE A 22 -11.57 38.95 39.31
C ILE A 22 -11.76 38.26 37.96
N ASP A 23 -12.48 38.98 37.10
CA ASP A 23 -12.93 38.71 35.75
C ASP A 23 -11.92 38.02 34.81
N ILE A 24 -12.38 36.96 34.15
CA ILE A 24 -11.73 36.41 32.94
C ILE A 24 -12.36 37.11 31.72
N ASN A 25 -11.77 38.20 31.28
CA ASN A 25 -11.78 38.56 29.87
C ASN A 25 -10.59 39.47 29.51
N SER A 26 -10.02 39.18 28.34
CA SER A 26 -8.93 39.86 27.65
C SER A 26 -7.50 39.51 28.12
N SER A 27 -6.83 38.66 27.36
CA SER A 27 -5.77 39.12 26.46
C SER A 27 -5.25 37.95 25.64
N LEU A 28 -5.37 38.07 24.32
CA LEU A 28 -4.64 37.26 23.37
C LEU A 28 -3.14 37.42 23.63
N HIS A 29 -2.48 36.34 24.02
CA HIS A 29 -1.07 36.17 23.71
C HIS A 29 -0.90 34.90 22.87
N SER A 30 -0.70 35.14 21.58
CA SER A 30 -0.12 34.22 20.61
C SER A 30 1.12 33.58 21.23
N THR A 31 1.03 32.30 21.60
CA THR A 31 2.19 31.42 21.66
C THR A 31 2.34 30.83 20.27
N HIS A 32 3.26 31.41 19.50
CA HIS A 32 3.82 30.76 18.32
C HIS A 32 4.27 29.35 18.72
N SER A 33 3.52 28.34 18.30
CA SER A 33 4.05 26.99 18.19
C SER A 33 5.09 27.06 17.08
N ASP A 34 6.37 27.07 17.45
CA ASP A 34 7.44 26.80 16.51
C ASP A 34 7.16 25.40 15.94
N GLU A 35 6.63 25.34 14.71
CA GLU A 35 6.53 24.10 13.94
C GLU A 35 7.96 23.54 13.80
N ILE A 36 8.28 22.52 14.60
CA ILE A 36 9.53 21.79 14.45
C ILE A 36 9.46 21.11 13.10
N LYS A 37 10.10 21.71 12.09
CA LYS A 37 10.17 21.14 10.75
C LYS A 37 10.77 19.73 10.84
N PRO A 38 10.15 18.73 10.20
CA PRO A 38 10.66 17.36 10.21
C PRO A 38 12.08 17.33 9.66
N LYS A 39 12.97 16.66 10.40
CA LYS A 39 14.38 16.55 10.02
C LYS A 39 14.57 15.36 9.09
N ARG A 40 14.99 15.64 7.85
CA ARG A 40 15.29 14.62 6.83
C ARG A 40 16.29 13.59 7.34
N VAL A 41 16.09 12.33 6.95
CA VAL A 41 17.02 11.24 7.24
C VAL A 41 18.29 11.43 6.44
N THR A 42 19.44 11.41 7.13
CA THR A 42 20.77 11.60 6.52
C THR A 42 21.70 10.50 7.00
N PHE A 43 22.01 9.56 6.10
CA PHE A 43 22.96 8.48 6.31
C PHE A 43 23.89 8.38 5.10
N GLU A 44 25.05 7.75 5.28
CA GLU A 44 25.83 7.24 4.15
C GLU A 44 24.99 6.21 3.37
N THR A 45 25.20 6.10 2.06
CA THR A 45 24.31 5.34 1.16
C THR A 45 24.15 3.87 1.57
N ASP A 46 25.24 3.19 1.97
CA ASP A 46 25.18 1.78 2.35
C ASP A 46 24.47 1.56 3.70
N VAL A 47 24.61 2.50 4.63
CA VAL A 47 23.87 2.50 5.90
C VAL A 47 22.38 2.73 5.64
N LEU A 48 22.04 3.66 4.74
CA LEU A 48 20.65 3.91 4.36
C LEU A 48 20.00 2.69 3.70
N LYS A 49 20.71 2.02 2.79
CA LYS A 49 20.24 0.78 2.14
C LYS A 49 19.88 -0.27 3.18
N THR A 50 20.81 -0.55 4.09
CA THR A 50 20.61 -1.54 5.17
C THR A 50 19.43 -1.16 6.07
N ASP A 51 19.29 0.12 6.40
CA ASP A 51 18.20 0.63 7.22
C ASP A 51 16.83 0.45 6.56
N LEU A 52 16.72 0.80 5.27
CA LEU A 52 15.49 0.61 4.50
C LEU A 52 15.15 -0.87 4.31
N GLU A 53 16.13 -1.71 4.00
CA GLU A 53 15.94 -3.15 3.87
C GLU A 53 15.44 -3.79 5.17
N THR A 54 15.96 -3.34 6.30
CA THR A 54 15.53 -3.83 7.62
C THR A 54 14.09 -3.39 7.94
N LYS A 55 13.73 -2.14 7.62
CA LYS A 55 12.39 -1.59 7.91
C LYS A 55 11.29 -2.10 6.99
N TYR A 56 11.58 -2.24 5.70
CA TYR A 56 10.59 -2.55 4.68
C TYR A 56 10.69 -4.00 4.18
N LEU A 57 11.66 -4.78 4.66
CA LEU A 57 11.91 -6.18 4.32
C LEU A 57 12.13 -6.44 2.81
N CYS A 58 12.50 -5.40 2.06
CA CYS A 58 12.68 -5.43 0.61
C CYS A 58 13.92 -4.63 0.18
N LEU A 59 14.56 -5.03 -0.92
CA LEU A 59 15.71 -4.31 -1.50
C LEU A 59 15.29 -3.05 -2.26
N PHE A 60 16.05 -1.96 -2.13
CA PHE A 60 15.84 -0.74 -2.91
C PHE A 60 16.88 -0.62 -4.04
N PRO A 61 16.46 -0.43 -5.30
CA PRO A 61 17.39 -0.31 -6.43
C PRO A 61 18.14 1.04 -6.42
N GLU A 62 19.26 1.16 -7.14
CA GLU A 62 20.03 2.42 -7.19
C GLU A 62 19.21 3.58 -7.77
N GLU A 63 18.33 3.28 -8.71
CA GLU A 63 17.43 4.25 -9.35
C GLU A 63 16.47 4.89 -8.34
N PHE A 64 16.09 4.17 -7.28
CA PHE A 64 15.32 4.74 -6.17
C PHE A 64 16.09 5.87 -5.47
N PHE A 65 17.36 5.63 -5.14
CA PHE A 65 18.20 6.62 -4.46
C PHE A 65 18.55 7.81 -5.37
N ALA A 66 18.76 7.55 -6.66
CA ALA A 66 18.95 8.59 -7.66
C ALA A 66 17.70 9.49 -7.79
N PHE A 67 16.52 8.89 -7.84
CA PHE A 67 15.24 9.61 -7.82
C PHE A 67 15.09 10.45 -6.54
N TRP A 68 15.36 9.87 -5.37
CA TRP A 68 15.26 10.60 -4.11
C TRP A 68 16.20 11.81 -4.06
N LYS A 69 17.46 11.67 -4.51
CA LYS A 69 18.42 12.77 -4.59
C LYS A 69 17.93 13.89 -5.51
N HIS A 70 17.28 13.54 -6.62
CA HIS A 70 16.67 14.51 -7.53
C HIS A 70 15.53 15.27 -6.84
N VAL A 71 14.63 14.55 -6.17
CA VAL A 71 13.51 15.13 -5.41
C VAL A 71 14.01 16.08 -4.33
N GLN A 72 15.04 15.69 -3.56
CA GLN A 72 15.65 16.55 -2.55
C GLN A 72 16.25 17.84 -3.14
N LYS A 73 16.87 17.75 -4.31
CA LYS A 73 17.41 18.92 -5.02
C LYS A 73 16.29 19.85 -5.48
N LEU A 74 15.19 19.28 -6.00
CA LEU A 74 14.03 20.04 -6.45
C LEU A 74 13.31 20.75 -5.30
N ALA A 75 13.17 20.07 -4.15
CA ALA A 75 12.59 20.65 -2.94
C ALA A 75 13.42 21.80 -2.34
N GLY A 76 14.73 21.84 -2.65
CA GLY A 76 15.66 22.73 -1.99
C GLY A 76 15.90 22.36 -0.53
N LYS A 77 16.54 23.27 0.21
CA LYS A 77 16.92 23.05 1.62
C LYS A 77 15.71 23.04 2.56
N ASP A 78 14.77 23.96 2.33
CA ASP A 78 13.68 24.25 3.27
C ASP A 78 12.28 23.79 2.80
N GLY A 79 12.19 23.23 1.59
CA GLY A 79 10.94 22.70 1.03
C GLY A 79 10.66 21.25 1.40
N ASP A 80 9.42 20.83 1.21
CA ASP A 80 9.01 19.44 1.42
C ASP A 80 9.30 18.59 0.17
N PRO A 81 10.19 17.56 0.25
CA PRO A 81 10.42 16.63 -0.85
C PRO A 81 9.20 15.78 -1.23
N CYS A 82 8.29 15.46 -0.32
CA CYS A 82 7.13 14.63 -0.63
C CYS A 82 6.10 15.35 -1.49
N GLY A 83 5.96 16.67 -1.33
CA GLY A 83 5.03 17.52 -2.07
C GLY A 83 5.55 18.16 -3.36
N VAL A 84 6.80 17.91 -3.79
CA VAL A 84 7.41 18.66 -4.92
C VAL A 84 6.68 18.53 -6.26
N TYR A 85 5.89 17.47 -6.43
CA TYR A 85 5.12 17.20 -7.63
C TYR A 85 3.63 17.51 -7.48
N GLY A 86 3.23 18.32 -6.48
CA GLY A 86 1.82 18.63 -6.22
C GLY A 86 1.07 19.22 -7.43
N ASP A 87 1.73 20.03 -8.27
CA ASP A 87 1.12 20.58 -9.50
C ASP A 87 0.87 19.51 -10.59
N LEU A 88 1.42 18.31 -10.43
CA LEU A 88 1.21 17.17 -11.31
C LEU A 88 0.06 16.31 -10.78
N LYS A 89 -1.17 16.82 -10.88
CA LYS A 89 -2.41 16.16 -10.44
C LYS A 89 -2.39 15.75 -8.96
N CYS A 90 -1.94 16.66 -8.09
CA CYS A 90 -1.86 16.42 -6.65
C CYS A 90 -0.97 15.23 -6.27
N LEU A 91 0.05 14.92 -7.09
CA LEU A 91 0.96 13.82 -6.79
C LEU A 91 1.74 14.11 -5.50
N ARG A 92 1.59 13.22 -4.51
CA ARG A 92 2.36 13.20 -3.27
C ARG A 92 3.20 11.92 -3.21
N LEU A 93 4.49 12.06 -2.93
CA LEU A 93 5.33 10.91 -2.59
C LEU A 93 5.03 10.47 -1.16
N CYS A 94 4.97 9.16 -0.93
CA CYS A 94 4.50 8.60 0.32
C CYS A 94 5.30 7.33 0.70
N GLY A 95 4.91 6.66 1.79
CA GLY A 95 5.50 5.39 2.20
C GLY A 95 6.94 5.57 2.66
N VAL A 96 7.87 4.99 1.92
CA VAL A 96 9.31 5.15 2.17
C VAL A 96 9.77 6.60 2.07
N PHE A 97 9.14 7.42 1.23
CA PHE A 97 9.54 8.81 1.08
C PHE A 97 9.16 9.67 2.29
N ASP A 98 8.05 9.38 2.97
CA ASP A 98 7.69 10.05 4.22
C ASP A 98 8.69 9.76 5.33
N TYR A 99 9.17 8.51 5.41
CA TYR A 99 10.28 8.18 6.32
C TYR A 99 11.53 8.99 5.97
N LEU A 100 11.94 9.01 4.70
CA LEU A 100 13.14 9.73 4.26
C LEU A 100 13.03 11.26 4.44
N ALA A 101 11.84 11.82 4.27
CA ALA A 101 11.53 13.23 4.52
C ALA A 101 11.52 13.57 6.02
N GLY A 102 11.38 12.56 6.88
CA GLY A 102 11.24 12.73 8.34
C GLY A 102 9.80 12.97 8.79
N HIS A 103 8.82 12.76 7.90
CA HIS A 103 7.40 12.88 8.20
C HIS A 103 6.87 11.69 9.01
N PHE A 104 7.49 10.52 8.82
CA PHE A 104 7.12 9.31 9.51
C PHE A 104 8.32 8.74 10.27
N LYS A 105 8.13 8.45 11.56
CA LYS A 105 9.07 7.72 12.38
C LYS A 105 8.32 7.04 13.50
N ASP A 106 8.52 5.73 13.62
CA ASP A 106 7.98 4.95 14.73
C ASP A 106 9.05 4.05 15.35
N VAL A 107 8.86 3.70 16.61
CA VAL A 107 9.70 2.73 17.32
C VAL A 107 9.31 1.29 16.94
N ASP A 108 8.05 1.09 16.58
CA ASP A 108 7.55 -0.17 16.07
C ASP A 108 7.89 -0.30 14.57
N THR A 109 8.83 -1.19 14.27
CA THR A 109 9.29 -1.45 12.91
C THR A 109 8.18 -1.99 12.00
N GLU A 110 7.15 -2.62 12.56
CA GLU A 110 6.06 -3.20 11.76
C GLU A 110 5.18 -2.15 11.11
N LYS A 111 5.07 -0.97 11.73
CA LYS A 111 4.31 0.15 11.16
C LYS A 111 4.93 0.67 9.86
N TYR A 112 6.22 0.50 9.64
CA TYR A 112 6.86 0.84 8.36
C TYR A 112 6.36 -0.05 7.22
N LEU A 113 5.94 -1.30 7.50
CA LEU A 113 5.38 -2.22 6.50
C LEU A 113 3.97 -1.81 6.05
N LEU A 114 3.30 -0.98 6.85
CA LEU A 114 1.90 -0.61 6.72
C LEU A 114 1.71 0.87 6.37
N HIS A 115 2.72 1.71 6.58
CA HIS A 115 2.67 3.14 6.27
C HIS A 115 2.34 3.34 4.78
N ASP A 116 1.21 4.01 4.51
CA ASP A 116 0.60 4.22 3.18
C ASP A 116 0.25 2.94 2.39
N ARG A 117 0.04 1.82 3.08
CA ARG A 117 -0.50 0.59 2.48
C ARG A 117 -2.02 0.68 2.38
N PHE A 118 -2.57 0.33 1.22
CA PHE A 118 -4.01 0.28 1.00
C PHE A 118 -4.58 -1.12 1.26
N ALA A 119 -5.87 -1.22 1.55
CA ALA A 119 -6.55 -2.50 1.75
C ALA A 119 -6.43 -3.45 0.54
N THR A 120 -6.18 -2.92 -0.66
CA THR A 120 -5.98 -3.69 -1.90
C THR A 120 -4.51 -3.96 -2.22
N ASP A 121 -3.56 -3.44 -1.45
CA ASP A 121 -2.13 -3.69 -1.68
C ASP A 121 -1.73 -5.08 -1.19
N LEU A 122 -1.44 -5.94 -2.17
CA LEU A 122 -0.80 -7.22 -1.93
C LEU A 122 0.61 -7.03 -1.33
N PRO A 123 1.19 -8.05 -0.67
CA PRO A 123 2.57 -7.98 -0.16
C PRO A 123 3.64 -7.62 -1.21
N GLU A 124 3.42 -7.97 -2.48
CA GLU A 124 4.27 -7.59 -3.62
C GLU A 124 4.29 -6.07 -3.86
N MET A 125 3.28 -5.36 -3.35
CA MET A 125 3.09 -3.92 -3.53
C MET A 125 3.69 -3.13 -2.39
N GLN A 126 4.49 -2.13 -2.74
CA GLN A 126 4.98 -1.09 -1.86
C GLN A 126 4.65 0.29 -2.45
N THR A 127 3.73 1.02 -1.82
CA THR A 127 3.30 2.34 -2.26
C THR A 127 4.46 3.34 -2.23
N LEU A 128 4.57 4.09 -3.33
CA LEU A 128 5.59 5.12 -3.53
C LEU A 128 4.98 6.51 -3.66
N ALA A 129 3.80 6.60 -4.28
CA ALA A 129 3.13 7.87 -4.49
C ALA A 129 1.63 7.69 -4.67
N VAL A 130 0.87 8.72 -4.33
CA VAL A 130 -0.59 8.79 -4.46
C VAL A 130 -0.99 10.06 -5.19
N TYR A 131 -2.09 10.02 -5.93
CA TYR A 131 -2.67 11.16 -6.63
C TYR A 131 -4.19 10.97 -6.78
N ASP A 132 -4.89 11.95 -7.34
CA ASP A 132 -6.36 11.99 -7.37
C ASP A 132 -7.04 10.69 -7.86
N ASP A 133 -6.50 10.05 -8.91
CA ASP A 133 -7.14 8.88 -9.54
C ASP A 133 -6.52 7.53 -9.15
N GLY A 134 -5.49 7.50 -8.31
CA GLY A 134 -4.80 6.25 -8.01
C GLY A 134 -3.51 6.39 -7.21
N ARG A 135 -2.75 5.30 -7.22
CA ARG A 135 -1.44 5.21 -6.58
C ARG A 135 -0.44 4.51 -7.47
N TYR A 136 0.83 4.77 -7.19
CA TYR A 136 1.96 4.08 -7.78
C TYR A 136 2.65 3.24 -6.73
N VAL A 137 2.97 2.02 -7.11
CA VAL A 137 3.64 1.05 -6.24
C VAL A 137 4.86 0.49 -6.95
N TYR A 138 5.88 0.14 -6.17
CA TYR A 138 6.77 -0.93 -6.58
C TYR A 138 6.03 -2.25 -6.53
N TRP A 139 6.14 -3.05 -7.59
CA TRP A 139 5.74 -4.46 -7.61
C TRP A 139 6.98 -5.36 -7.60
N ARG A 140 7.03 -6.28 -6.64
CA ARG A 140 8.13 -7.22 -6.44
C ARG A 140 7.58 -8.64 -6.42
N ASP A 141 7.99 -9.47 -7.37
CA ASP A 141 7.64 -10.90 -7.33
C ASP A 141 8.31 -11.64 -6.17
N GLU A 142 9.48 -11.16 -5.77
CA GLU A 142 10.26 -11.68 -4.65
C GLU A 142 10.79 -10.48 -3.84
N PRO A 143 10.83 -10.57 -2.50
CA PRO A 143 11.25 -9.46 -1.63
C PRO A 143 12.66 -8.93 -1.96
N ASN A 144 13.54 -9.84 -2.37
CA ASN A 144 14.94 -9.59 -2.71
C ASN A 144 15.19 -9.28 -4.20
N THR A 145 14.13 -9.03 -4.99
CA THR A 145 14.33 -8.67 -6.39
C THR A 145 15.02 -7.30 -6.51
N LYS A 146 16.03 -7.24 -7.37
CA LYS A 146 16.69 -5.97 -7.77
C LYS A 146 15.95 -5.27 -8.91
N LYS A 147 14.91 -5.89 -9.47
CA LYS A 147 14.19 -5.41 -10.64
C LYS A 147 12.69 -5.24 -10.36
N PRO A 148 12.28 -4.43 -9.37
CA PRO A 148 10.86 -4.14 -9.20
C PRO A 148 10.29 -3.44 -10.43
N LEU A 149 8.98 -3.57 -10.63
CA LEU A 149 8.26 -2.82 -11.65
C LEU A 149 7.58 -1.61 -11.00
N ILE A 150 7.44 -0.50 -11.74
CA ILE A 150 6.49 0.56 -11.38
C ILE A 150 5.12 0.19 -11.93
N VAL A 151 4.14 0.14 -11.03
CA VAL A 151 2.77 -0.24 -11.33
C VAL A 151 1.83 0.87 -10.85
N HIS A 152 0.86 1.20 -11.70
CA HIS A 152 -0.26 2.08 -11.35
C HIS A 152 -1.46 1.23 -10.93
N VAL A 153 -2.10 1.62 -9.83
CA VAL A 153 -3.35 1.03 -9.34
C VAL A 153 -4.39 2.13 -9.17
N ASP A 154 -5.57 1.96 -9.76
CA ASP A 154 -6.67 2.91 -9.58
C ASP A 154 -7.35 2.80 -8.21
N ASN A 155 -8.26 3.75 -7.93
CA ASN A 155 -8.95 3.86 -6.65
C ASN A 155 -10.21 2.98 -6.53
N ALA A 156 -10.44 2.02 -7.45
CA ALA A 156 -11.64 1.20 -7.35
C ALA A 156 -11.56 0.27 -6.12
N GLU A 157 -12.66 0.22 -5.36
CA GLU A 157 -12.74 -0.57 -4.13
C GLU A 157 -12.57 -2.07 -4.42
N HIS A 158 -13.27 -2.59 -5.43
CA HIS A 158 -13.24 -4.00 -5.81
C HIS A 158 -12.56 -4.17 -7.17
N TYR A 159 -11.61 -5.11 -7.23
CA TYR A 159 -10.87 -5.43 -8.45
C TYR A 159 -10.21 -4.20 -9.11
N PRO A 160 -9.42 -3.39 -8.38
CA PRO A 160 -8.80 -2.21 -8.96
C PRO A 160 -7.99 -2.54 -10.20
N LYS A 161 -8.00 -1.61 -11.15
CA LYS A 161 -7.24 -1.74 -12.38
C LYS A 161 -5.77 -1.55 -12.08
N CYS A 162 -4.99 -2.56 -12.42
CA CYS A 162 -3.56 -2.60 -12.21
C CYS A 162 -2.84 -2.58 -13.56
N VAL A 163 -1.86 -1.68 -13.74
CA VAL A 163 -1.16 -1.49 -15.02
C VAL A 163 0.32 -1.26 -14.78
N ILE A 164 1.18 -2.00 -15.50
CA ILE A 164 2.62 -1.75 -15.52
C ILE A 164 2.88 -0.46 -16.28
N VAL A 165 3.48 0.52 -15.60
CA VAL A 165 3.82 1.82 -16.18
C VAL A 165 5.33 2.01 -16.31
N GLY A 166 6.15 1.11 -15.74
CA GLY A 166 7.59 1.23 -15.77
C GLY A 166 8.37 0.03 -15.25
N ALA A 167 9.69 0.18 -15.26
CA ALA A 167 10.64 -0.77 -14.69
C ALA A 167 11.09 -0.30 -13.29
N VAL A 168 12.40 -0.28 -13.02
CA VAL A 168 12.96 -0.03 -11.67
C VAL A 168 12.94 1.43 -11.23
N ASP A 169 12.93 2.35 -12.18
CA ASP A 169 13.11 3.79 -11.93
C ASP A 169 11.77 4.47 -11.56
N PRO A 170 11.63 5.10 -10.38
CA PRO A 170 10.42 5.83 -9.99
C PRO A 170 10.02 6.96 -10.95
N PHE A 171 10.93 7.48 -11.79
CA PHE A 171 10.58 8.46 -12.82
C PHE A 171 9.53 7.97 -13.83
N TYR A 172 9.33 6.66 -13.98
CA TYR A 172 8.22 6.12 -14.76
C TYR A 172 6.84 6.57 -14.24
N MET A 173 6.68 6.77 -12.92
CA MET A 173 5.43 7.31 -12.33
C MET A 173 5.14 8.71 -12.90
N ILE A 174 6.17 9.55 -12.93
CA ILE A 174 6.08 10.92 -13.39
C ILE A 174 5.81 10.97 -14.90
N ALA A 175 6.53 10.16 -15.67
CA ALA A 175 6.32 10.07 -17.12
C ALA A 175 4.92 9.55 -17.48
N HIS A 176 4.36 8.62 -16.68
CA HIS A 176 2.99 8.14 -16.86
C HIS A 176 1.97 9.28 -16.66
N LEU A 177 2.11 10.09 -15.62
CA LEU A 177 1.22 11.22 -15.34
C LEU A 177 1.33 12.34 -16.39
N VAL A 178 2.56 12.68 -16.80
CA VAL A 178 2.80 13.72 -17.82
C VAL A 178 2.30 13.26 -19.20
N GLY A 179 2.44 11.97 -19.51
CA GLY A 179 1.94 11.36 -20.74
C GLY A 179 3.00 11.28 -21.86
N LYS A 180 2.60 11.16 -23.13
CA LYS A 180 3.55 10.87 -24.22
C LYS A 180 4.54 12.01 -24.53
N THR A 181 4.16 13.24 -24.23
CA THR A 181 4.94 14.44 -24.58
C THR A 181 5.14 15.28 -23.33
N LEU A 182 6.40 15.59 -23.01
CA LEU A 182 6.73 16.48 -21.91
C LEU A 182 6.27 17.90 -22.21
N ARG A 183 5.25 18.35 -21.48
CA ARG A 183 4.71 19.70 -21.58
C ARG A 183 5.70 20.73 -21.03
N VAL A 184 5.64 21.95 -21.56
CA VAL A 184 6.57 23.02 -21.17
C VAL A 184 6.41 23.38 -19.70
N GLU A 185 5.17 23.40 -19.19
CA GLU A 185 4.89 23.72 -17.78
C GLU A 185 5.63 22.82 -16.78
N TYR A 186 5.90 21.55 -17.13
CA TYR A 186 6.53 20.59 -16.22
C TYR A 186 8.05 20.51 -16.35
N ARG A 187 8.67 21.19 -17.33
CA ARG A 187 10.11 21.07 -17.58
C ARG A 187 10.97 21.51 -16.39
N ASN A 188 10.46 22.43 -15.58
CA ASN A 188 11.17 22.96 -14.41
C ASN A 188 11.39 21.91 -13.32
N PHE A 189 10.64 20.80 -13.35
CA PHE A 189 10.82 19.70 -12.40
C PHE A 189 11.99 18.77 -12.72
N PHE A 190 12.63 18.91 -13.89
CA PHE A 190 13.53 17.90 -14.42
C PHE A 190 14.89 18.48 -14.82
N SER A 191 15.94 17.66 -14.72
CA SER A 191 17.25 18.00 -15.28
C SER A 191 17.22 17.95 -16.80
N LYS A 192 18.21 18.58 -17.46
CA LYS A 192 18.37 18.49 -18.92
C LYS A 192 18.46 17.04 -19.39
N ASP A 193 19.30 16.24 -18.72
CA ASP A 193 19.49 14.82 -19.04
C ASP A 193 18.17 14.04 -18.98
N TRP A 194 17.33 14.32 -17.98
CA TRP A 194 16.03 13.66 -17.88
C TRP A 194 15.08 14.08 -19.00
N ILE A 195 15.04 15.39 -19.33
CA ILE A 195 14.25 15.92 -20.45
C ILE A 195 14.65 15.25 -21.77
N GLU A 196 15.95 15.06 -21.98
CA GLU A 196 16.49 14.38 -23.17
C GLU A 196 16.12 12.88 -23.19
N GLY A 197 16.17 12.22 -22.03
CA GLY A 197 15.80 10.81 -21.87
C GLY A 197 14.29 10.52 -21.82
N TYR A 198 13.43 11.53 -21.68
CA TYR A 198 12.00 11.38 -21.42
C TYR A 198 11.26 10.39 -22.32
N LYS A 199 11.56 10.42 -23.63
CA LYS A 199 10.91 9.55 -24.61
C LYS A 199 11.14 8.07 -24.33
N MET A 200 12.24 7.69 -23.68
CA MET A 200 12.53 6.30 -23.33
C MET A 200 11.58 5.77 -22.26
N PHE A 201 11.20 6.60 -21.29
CA PHE A 201 10.25 6.24 -20.24
C PHE A 201 8.86 5.90 -20.77
N THR A 202 8.45 6.51 -21.89
CA THR A 202 7.13 6.23 -22.49
C THR A 202 7.19 5.14 -23.57
N ALA A 203 8.29 5.01 -24.30
CA ALA A 203 8.44 4.04 -25.38
C ALA A 203 8.58 2.60 -24.88
N ASN A 204 9.31 2.38 -23.78
CA ASN A 204 9.70 1.04 -23.34
C ASN A 204 8.62 0.30 -22.53
N VAL A 205 7.56 0.98 -22.06
CA VAL A 205 6.51 0.38 -21.21
C VAL A 205 5.87 -0.85 -21.86
N LYS A 206 5.60 -0.80 -23.17
CA LYS A 206 5.04 -1.95 -23.90
C LYS A 206 5.97 -3.16 -23.92
N THR A 207 7.27 -2.92 -24.06
CA THR A 207 8.28 -3.97 -24.04
C THR A 207 8.39 -4.59 -22.66
N ILE A 208 8.37 -3.76 -21.60
CA ILE A 208 8.38 -4.22 -20.21
C ILE A 208 7.16 -5.11 -19.93
N ALA A 209 5.95 -4.63 -20.28
CA ALA A 209 4.72 -5.40 -20.09
C ALA A 209 4.69 -6.70 -20.91
N LYS A 210 5.35 -6.73 -22.09
CA LYS A 210 5.49 -7.95 -22.88
C LYS A 210 6.48 -8.93 -22.24
N SER A 211 7.62 -8.46 -21.73
CA SER A 211 8.59 -9.30 -21.00
C SER A 211 7.93 -9.96 -19.81
N ARG A 212 7.19 -9.17 -19.02
CA ARG A 212 6.44 -9.64 -17.86
C ARG A 212 5.56 -10.86 -18.19
N LYS A 213 4.80 -10.82 -19.29
CA LYS A 213 3.91 -11.92 -19.69
C LYS A 213 4.64 -13.21 -20.03
N ASN A 214 5.92 -13.15 -20.42
CA ASN A 214 6.72 -14.33 -20.71
C ASN A 214 7.38 -14.90 -19.45
N GLU A 215 7.50 -14.08 -18.40
CA GLU A 215 8.12 -14.46 -17.13
C GLU A 215 7.10 -14.98 -16.12
N THR A 216 5.80 -14.79 -16.37
CA THR A 216 4.73 -15.17 -15.45
C THR A 216 3.86 -16.31 -15.94
N VAL A 217 3.15 -16.89 -14.97
CA VAL A 217 2.08 -17.84 -15.15
C VAL A 217 0.79 -17.31 -14.52
N GLY A 218 -0.33 -17.97 -14.80
CA GLY A 218 -1.64 -17.61 -14.26
C GLY A 218 -2.25 -16.33 -14.81
N LEU A 219 -3.52 -16.16 -14.49
CA LEU A 219 -4.35 -15.03 -14.90
C LEU A 219 -5.08 -14.46 -13.66
N PRO A 220 -4.32 -14.04 -12.63
CA PRO A 220 -4.91 -13.45 -11.43
C PRO A 220 -5.66 -12.16 -11.80
N PHE A 221 -6.61 -11.76 -10.96
CA PHE A 221 -7.56 -10.68 -11.26
C PHE A 221 -6.92 -9.31 -11.48
N HIS A 222 -5.72 -9.08 -10.92
CA HIS A 222 -4.92 -7.88 -11.15
C HIS A 222 -4.24 -7.87 -12.54
N GLY A 223 -4.22 -8.99 -13.26
CA GLY A 223 -3.83 -9.06 -14.68
C GLY A 223 -2.32 -8.98 -14.95
N MET A 224 -1.47 -9.05 -13.92
CA MET A 224 0.00 -8.98 -14.07
C MET A 224 0.68 -10.35 -14.17
N GLY A 225 -0.07 -11.45 -13.99
CA GLY A 225 0.48 -12.77 -13.78
C GLY A 225 1.22 -12.89 -12.44
N ILE A 226 1.48 -14.13 -12.03
CA ILE A 226 2.34 -14.45 -10.88
C ILE A 226 3.67 -15.02 -11.38
N TYR A 227 4.76 -14.69 -10.70
CA TYR A 227 6.04 -15.32 -10.92
C TYR A 227 6.22 -16.42 -9.89
N VAL A 228 6.45 -17.66 -10.34
CA VAL A 228 6.87 -18.80 -9.53
C VAL A 228 7.84 -19.65 -10.36
N LYS A 229 8.77 -20.33 -9.69
CA LYS A 229 9.72 -21.20 -10.37
C LYS A 229 9.00 -22.48 -10.82
N VAL A 230 9.01 -22.75 -12.12
CA VAL A 230 8.48 -24.00 -12.71
C VAL A 230 9.64 -24.82 -13.25
N VAL A 231 9.81 -26.04 -12.75
CA VAL A 231 10.86 -26.97 -13.20
C VAL A 231 10.23 -28.32 -13.48
N ASN A 232 10.41 -28.85 -14.70
CA ASN A 232 9.81 -30.11 -15.15
C ASN A 232 8.28 -30.14 -14.93
N ASP A 233 7.60 -29.04 -15.28
CA ASP A 233 6.16 -28.84 -15.11
C ASP A 233 5.64 -28.89 -13.66
N ILE A 234 6.52 -28.76 -12.67
CA ILE A 234 6.19 -28.65 -11.25
C ILE A 234 6.45 -27.23 -10.76
N GLY A 235 5.50 -26.66 -10.03
CA GLY A 235 5.56 -25.34 -9.39
C GLY A 235 4.28 -24.52 -9.55
N TYR A 236 3.51 -24.81 -10.60
CA TYR A 236 2.25 -24.13 -10.89
C TYR A 236 1.29 -25.04 -11.64
N ARG A 237 0.03 -25.01 -11.23
CA ARG A 237 -1.10 -25.53 -12.00
C ARG A 237 -2.22 -24.50 -12.06
N PRO A 238 -2.96 -24.39 -13.17
CA PRO A 238 -4.02 -23.42 -13.33
C PRO A 238 -5.27 -23.77 -12.52
N LEU A 239 -6.00 -22.73 -12.12
CA LEU A 239 -7.39 -22.86 -11.67
C LEU A 239 -8.26 -23.41 -12.81
N LYS A 240 -9.28 -24.22 -12.46
CA LYS A 240 -10.18 -24.82 -13.45
C LYS A 240 -11.20 -23.81 -13.98
N GLU A 241 -11.58 -22.87 -13.12
CA GLU A 241 -12.56 -21.84 -13.39
C GLU A 241 -11.97 -20.73 -14.26
N LYS A 242 -12.76 -20.24 -15.22
CA LYS A 242 -12.39 -19.04 -15.99
C LYS A 242 -12.53 -17.81 -15.10
N THR A 243 -11.68 -16.81 -15.30
CA THR A 243 -11.65 -15.55 -14.54
C THR A 243 -13.04 -14.92 -14.32
N GLY A 244 -13.86 -14.82 -15.38
CA GLY A 244 -15.20 -14.22 -15.28
C GLY A 244 -16.18 -15.07 -14.45
N GLU A 245 -16.10 -16.40 -14.54
CA GLU A 245 -16.91 -17.28 -13.70
C GLU A 245 -16.49 -17.17 -12.24
N LEU A 246 -15.18 -17.17 -11.96
CA LEU A 246 -14.67 -17.10 -10.60
C LEU A 246 -15.02 -15.77 -9.92
N LYS A 247 -14.91 -14.64 -10.63
CA LYS A 247 -15.39 -13.34 -10.12
C LYS A 247 -16.87 -13.37 -9.77
N ASN A 248 -17.69 -14.00 -10.61
CA ASN A 248 -19.13 -14.13 -10.33
C ASN A 248 -19.40 -15.00 -9.09
N ILE A 249 -18.65 -16.10 -8.91
CA ILE A 249 -18.77 -16.95 -7.72
C ILE A 249 -18.40 -16.14 -6.46
N ILE A 250 -17.23 -15.48 -6.47
CA ILE A 250 -16.72 -14.68 -5.34
C ILE A 250 -17.71 -13.57 -4.99
N ASN A 251 -18.18 -12.80 -5.98
CA ASN A 251 -19.15 -11.72 -5.73
C ASN A 251 -20.45 -12.25 -5.14
N LEU A 252 -21.01 -13.34 -5.69
CA LEU A 252 -22.25 -13.91 -5.17
C LEU A 252 -22.10 -14.36 -3.72
N VAL A 253 -21.00 -15.03 -3.36
CA VAL A 253 -20.75 -15.45 -1.98
C VAL A 253 -20.67 -14.23 -1.05
N ALA A 254 -19.96 -13.18 -1.48
CA ALA A 254 -19.73 -12.00 -0.66
C ALA A 254 -20.97 -11.11 -0.47
N THR A 255 -21.85 -11.03 -1.45
CA THR A 255 -22.88 -9.98 -1.49
C THR A 255 -24.33 -10.49 -1.52
N THR A 256 -24.57 -11.80 -1.67
CA THR A 256 -25.95 -12.31 -1.71
C THR A 256 -26.53 -12.51 -0.31
N ASP A 257 -27.80 -12.16 -0.16
CA ASP A 257 -28.60 -12.47 1.05
C ASP A 257 -29.29 -13.83 0.96
N ASN A 258 -29.24 -14.50 -0.19
CA ASN A 258 -29.82 -15.83 -0.35
C ASN A 258 -28.85 -16.91 0.14
N GLU A 259 -29.15 -17.49 1.30
CA GLU A 259 -28.29 -18.48 1.95
C GLU A 259 -28.09 -19.76 1.11
N ASP A 260 -29.08 -20.22 0.35
CA ASP A 260 -28.94 -21.40 -0.51
C ASP A 260 -27.96 -21.14 -1.66
N ILE A 261 -28.04 -19.95 -2.28
CA ILE A 261 -27.10 -19.54 -3.33
C ILE A 261 -25.71 -19.36 -2.74
N LYS A 262 -25.60 -18.69 -1.59
CA LYS A 262 -24.32 -18.46 -0.88
C LYS A 262 -23.66 -19.80 -0.57
N GLN A 263 -24.38 -20.73 0.04
CA GLN A 263 -23.89 -22.05 0.40
C GLN A 263 -23.39 -22.83 -0.83
N LYS A 264 -24.20 -22.91 -1.89
CA LYS A 264 -23.82 -23.61 -3.13
C LYS A 264 -22.59 -23.00 -3.82
N LYS A 265 -22.42 -21.67 -3.76
CA LYS A 265 -21.23 -21.00 -4.32
C LYS A 265 -20.01 -21.16 -3.40
N MET A 266 -20.22 -21.20 -2.09
CA MET A 266 -19.17 -21.45 -1.12
C MET A 266 -18.63 -22.88 -1.19
N GLU A 267 -19.47 -23.85 -1.53
CA GLU A 267 -19.04 -25.23 -1.85
C GLU A 267 -18.01 -25.23 -2.99
N LYS A 268 -18.28 -24.51 -4.09
CA LYS A 268 -17.30 -24.35 -5.18
C LYS A 268 -15.98 -23.74 -4.72
N ILE A 269 -16.02 -22.71 -3.88
CA ILE A 269 -14.81 -22.10 -3.31
C ILE A 269 -14.03 -23.13 -2.46
N THR A 270 -14.74 -23.93 -1.68
CA THR A 270 -14.13 -24.96 -0.82
C THR A 270 -13.51 -26.09 -1.63
N GLU A 271 -14.12 -26.46 -2.76
CA GLU A 271 -13.55 -27.39 -3.73
C GLU A 271 -12.23 -26.87 -4.33
N ILE A 272 -12.16 -25.57 -4.68
CA ILE A 272 -10.93 -24.92 -5.14
C ILE A 272 -9.86 -24.98 -4.04
N VAL A 273 -10.21 -24.64 -2.80
CA VAL A 273 -9.27 -24.72 -1.66
C VAL A 273 -8.75 -26.13 -1.44
N SER A 274 -9.60 -27.15 -1.62
CA SER A 274 -9.18 -28.56 -1.53
C SER A 274 -8.20 -28.92 -2.65
N CYS A 275 -8.45 -28.45 -3.88
CA CYS A 275 -7.53 -28.63 -5.00
C CYS A 275 -6.17 -27.94 -4.74
N ILE A 276 -6.17 -26.77 -4.09
CA ILE A 276 -4.94 -26.08 -3.69
C ILE A 276 -4.14 -26.90 -2.68
N GLN A 277 -4.78 -27.60 -1.73
CA GLN A 277 -4.05 -28.48 -0.80
C GLN A 277 -3.35 -29.62 -1.55
N PHE A 278 -4.05 -30.30 -2.47
CA PHE A 278 -3.42 -31.31 -3.31
C PHE A 278 -2.28 -30.74 -4.17
N ALA A 279 -2.46 -29.53 -4.72
CA ALA A 279 -1.40 -28.85 -5.45
C ALA A 279 -0.18 -28.59 -4.57
N ASN A 280 -0.38 -28.14 -3.33
CA ASN A 280 0.71 -27.91 -2.39
C ASN A 280 1.46 -29.19 -2.03
N ASP A 281 0.76 -30.30 -1.79
CA ASP A 281 1.40 -31.61 -1.54
C ASP A 281 2.27 -32.06 -2.73
N GLU A 282 1.86 -31.69 -3.95
CA GLU A 282 2.55 -31.94 -5.22
C GLU A 282 3.55 -30.83 -5.61
N LYS A 283 3.78 -29.84 -4.74
CA LYS A 283 4.67 -28.67 -4.91
C LYS A 283 4.27 -27.65 -5.98
N ASP A 284 3.03 -27.69 -6.45
CA ASP A 284 2.43 -26.69 -7.34
C ASP A 284 1.91 -25.46 -6.56
N PHE A 285 2.78 -24.83 -5.77
CA PHE A 285 2.43 -23.75 -4.84
C PHE A 285 1.81 -22.52 -5.52
N GLY A 286 2.11 -22.32 -6.81
CA GLY A 286 1.58 -21.20 -7.59
C GLY A 286 0.05 -21.19 -7.71
N MET A 287 -0.62 -22.35 -7.62
CA MET A 287 -2.10 -22.40 -7.66
C MET A 287 -2.71 -21.68 -6.45
N GLY A 288 -2.14 -21.91 -5.26
CA GLY A 288 -2.56 -21.25 -4.03
C GLY A 288 -2.26 -19.75 -4.05
N LEU A 289 -1.10 -19.36 -4.60
CA LEU A 289 -0.73 -17.95 -4.75
C LEU A 289 -1.72 -17.21 -5.68
N GLU A 290 -2.03 -17.76 -6.85
CA GLU A 290 -2.97 -17.15 -7.81
C GLU A 290 -4.35 -16.95 -7.18
N PHE A 291 -4.94 -18.02 -6.63
CA PHE A 291 -6.27 -17.93 -6.02
C PHE A 291 -6.29 -17.00 -4.80
N GLY A 292 -5.23 -17.03 -3.98
CA GLY A 292 -5.07 -16.11 -2.86
C GLY A 292 -5.05 -14.65 -3.31
N HIS A 293 -4.33 -14.34 -4.41
CA HIS A 293 -4.35 -13.01 -5.02
C HIS A 293 -5.75 -12.64 -5.49
N ASP A 294 -6.48 -13.56 -6.13
CA ASP A 294 -7.83 -13.31 -6.64
C ASP A 294 -8.80 -12.89 -5.53
N ILE A 295 -8.88 -13.66 -4.44
CA ILE A 295 -9.77 -13.34 -3.34
C ILE A 295 -9.30 -12.12 -2.54
N PHE A 296 -7.98 -11.92 -2.39
CA PHE A 296 -7.45 -10.70 -1.77
C PHE A 296 -7.80 -9.47 -2.61
N TRP A 297 -7.52 -9.50 -3.92
CA TRP A 297 -7.74 -8.41 -4.87
C TRP A 297 -9.23 -8.11 -5.12
N SER A 298 -10.10 -9.09 -4.88
CA SER A 298 -11.55 -8.86 -4.85
C SER A 298 -11.97 -7.84 -3.79
N ASN A 299 -11.16 -7.68 -2.75
CA ASN A 299 -11.36 -6.78 -1.63
C ASN A 299 -12.66 -6.98 -0.83
N HIS A 300 -13.32 -8.14 -0.95
CA HIS A 300 -14.49 -8.47 -0.13
C HIS A 300 -14.09 -8.93 1.28
N ASN A 301 -14.61 -8.26 2.31
CA ASN A 301 -14.30 -8.57 3.73
C ASN A 301 -14.56 -10.05 4.07
N PHE A 302 -15.63 -10.64 3.51
CA PHE A 302 -15.99 -12.05 3.68
C PHE A 302 -14.80 -13.01 3.47
N PHE A 303 -13.90 -12.69 2.53
CA PHE A 303 -12.77 -13.55 2.18
C PHE A 303 -11.47 -13.20 2.92
N ASP A 304 -11.40 -12.17 3.75
CA ASP A 304 -10.15 -11.72 4.37
C ASP A 304 -9.41 -12.83 5.10
N LYS A 305 -10.13 -13.55 5.98
CA LYS A 305 -9.54 -14.66 6.73
C LYS A 305 -9.03 -15.78 5.83
N MET A 306 -9.71 -16.04 4.72
CA MET A 306 -9.31 -17.05 3.75
C MET A 306 -8.09 -16.60 2.95
N ALA A 307 -8.12 -15.36 2.42
CA ALA A 307 -7.02 -14.74 1.70
C ALA A 307 -5.73 -14.75 2.53
N GLY A 308 -5.81 -14.29 3.78
CA GLY A 308 -4.68 -14.31 4.72
C GLY A 308 -4.08 -15.71 4.87
N LYS A 309 -4.90 -16.73 5.14
CA LYS A 309 -4.41 -18.11 5.33
C LYS A 309 -3.77 -18.69 4.07
N ILE A 310 -4.42 -18.56 2.92
CA ILE A 310 -3.95 -19.14 1.66
C ILE A 310 -2.64 -18.46 1.24
N LEU A 311 -2.58 -17.13 1.29
CA LEU A 311 -1.40 -16.39 0.91
C LEU A 311 -0.24 -16.57 1.88
N THR A 312 -0.47 -16.54 3.19
CA THR A 312 0.60 -16.84 4.16
C THR A 312 1.21 -18.22 3.92
N MET A 313 0.38 -19.23 3.62
CA MET A 313 0.87 -20.56 3.27
C MET A 313 1.67 -20.55 1.96
N ALA A 314 1.12 -19.95 0.89
CA ALA A 314 1.78 -19.90 -0.41
C ALA A 314 3.14 -19.18 -0.34
N TYR A 315 3.23 -18.03 0.35
CA TYR A 315 4.49 -17.32 0.53
C TYR A 315 5.52 -18.13 1.31
N LYS A 316 5.11 -18.85 2.37
CA LYS A 316 6.03 -19.71 3.13
C LYS A 316 6.53 -20.89 2.29
N LEU A 317 5.67 -21.51 1.48
CA LEU A 317 6.06 -22.61 0.59
C LEU A 317 6.95 -22.15 -0.57
N LEU A 318 6.90 -20.87 -0.94
CA LEU A 318 7.72 -20.24 -1.97
C LEU A 318 9.01 -19.59 -1.42
N ASP A 319 9.33 -19.78 -0.13
CA ASP A 319 10.47 -19.13 0.55
C ASP A 319 10.44 -17.59 0.41
N ARG A 320 9.26 -16.99 0.64
CA ARG A 320 8.99 -15.55 0.61
C ARG A 320 8.55 -15.02 1.98
N GLU A 321 9.35 -15.27 3.00
CA GLU A 321 9.03 -14.98 4.40
C GLU A 321 8.70 -13.51 4.65
N ALA A 322 9.37 -12.58 3.97
CA ALA A 322 9.08 -11.16 4.10
C ALA A 322 7.65 -10.82 3.64
N PHE A 323 7.14 -11.43 2.56
CA PHE A 323 5.76 -11.24 2.13
C PHE A 323 4.77 -11.90 3.06
N ALA A 324 5.10 -13.09 3.58
CA ALA A 324 4.30 -13.71 4.64
C ALA A 324 4.21 -12.79 5.87
N ARG A 325 5.32 -12.17 6.28
CA ARG A 325 5.36 -11.25 7.43
C ARG A 325 4.55 -9.98 7.19
N ILE A 326 4.72 -9.34 6.04
CA ILE A 326 3.94 -8.15 5.64
C ILE A 326 2.44 -8.48 5.70
N LEU A 327 2.04 -9.63 5.16
CA LEU A 327 0.64 -10.05 5.18
C LEU A 327 0.13 -10.30 6.61
N GLU A 328 0.90 -10.99 7.45
CA GLU A 328 0.54 -11.29 8.84
C GLU A 328 0.31 -10.01 9.67
N VAL A 329 1.08 -8.95 9.40
CA VAL A 329 0.93 -7.63 10.04
C VAL A 329 -0.21 -6.83 9.41
N HIS A 330 -0.42 -6.94 8.10
CA HIS A 330 -1.45 -6.19 7.36
C HIS A 330 -2.87 -6.70 7.64
N MET A 331 -3.08 -8.01 7.60
CA MET A 331 -4.42 -8.61 7.67
C MET A 331 -5.27 -8.20 8.89
N PRO A 332 -4.72 -8.11 10.13
CA PRO A 332 -5.49 -7.69 11.30
C PRO A 332 -6.04 -6.26 11.21
N ILE A 333 -5.36 -5.37 10.49
CA ILE A 333 -5.73 -3.96 10.39
C ILE A 333 -6.16 -3.55 8.98
N ARG A 334 -6.19 -4.47 8.02
CA ARG A 334 -6.46 -4.25 6.59
C ARG A 334 -7.64 -3.30 6.31
N ARG A 335 -8.68 -3.37 7.15
CA ARG A 335 -9.92 -2.60 7.03
C ARG A 335 -9.94 -1.29 7.82
N ASN A 336 -8.95 -1.09 8.69
CA ASN A 336 -8.82 0.04 9.60
C ASN A 336 -7.48 0.77 9.39
N ILE A 337 -6.88 0.66 8.21
CA ILE A 337 -5.66 1.41 7.91
C ILE A 337 -6.07 2.87 7.82
N SER A 338 -5.56 3.70 8.74
CA SER A 338 -5.64 5.14 8.59
C SER A 338 -4.76 5.50 7.40
N THR A 339 -5.38 5.84 6.27
CA THR A 339 -4.71 6.60 5.24
C THR A 339 -4.76 8.04 5.72
N ASP A 340 -3.74 8.47 6.46
CA ASP A 340 -3.55 9.88 6.78
C ASP A 340 -3.15 10.60 5.48
N LEU A 341 -4.13 10.86 4.62
CA LEU A 341 -4.00 11.56 3.33
C LEU A 341 -4.66 12.93 3.39
#